data_AF-A0A376SCF3-F1
#
_entry.id   AF-A0A376SCF3-F1
#
_cell.length_a   1.000
_cell.length_b   1.000
_cell.length_c   1.000
_cell.angle_alpha   90.00
_cell.angle_beta   90.00
_cell.angle_gamma   90.00
#
_symmetry.space_group_name_H-M   'P 1'
#
loop_
_entity.id
_entity.type
_entity.pdbx_description
1 polymer ?
#
loop_
_entity_poly.entity_id
_entity_poly.type
_entity_poly.pdbx_seq_one_letter_code
_entity_poly.pdbx_strand_id
1 'polypeptide(L)'
;MNQKGHDLFEATLHACRQRLRPILMTSLAFIFGVLPMATSTGAGSGGQHAVGTGVMGGMISATILAIYFVPLFFVLVRRRFPLKPRPE
;
A
#
# COMPACT_ATOMS: atom_id res chain seq x y z
N MET A 1 18.23 -17.26 0.69
CA MET A 1 18.91 -16.01 1.09
C MET A 1 18.63 -14.92 0.06
N ASN A 2 18.44 -13.66 0.48
CA ASN A 2 18.48 -12.52 -0.45
C ASN A 2 19.94 -12.20 -0.85
N GLN A 3 20.16 -11.32 -1.84
CA GLN A 3 21.50 -10.92 -2.33
C GLN A 3 22.49 -10.44 -1.25
N LYS A 4 22.03 -10.17 -0.01
CA LYS A 4 22.85 -9.78 1.15
C LYS A 4 23.06 -10.88 2.20
N GLY A 5 22.63 -12.13 1.94
CA GLY A 5 22.78 -13.23 2.91
C GLY A 5 21.79 -13.25 4.09
N HIS A 6 20.92 -12.24 4.24
CA HIS A 6 19.90 -12.20 5.29
C HIS A 6 18.79 -13.24 5.07
N ASP A 7 18.23 -13.70 6.18
CA ASP A 7 17.02 -14.50 6.21
C ASP A 7 15.87 -13.77 5.48
N LEU A 8 15.08 -14.52 4.73
CA LEU A 8 14.06 -13.97 3.83
C LEU A 8 13.03 -13.13 4.60
N PHE A 9 12.76 -13.52 5.84
CA PHE A 9 11.82 -12.86 6.72
C PHE A 9 12.35 -11.52 7.24
N GLU A 10 13.58 -11.48 7.76
CA GLU A 10 14.26 -10.26 8.20
C GLU A 10 14.36 -9.19 7.11
N ALA A 11 14.77 -9.59 5.91
CA ALA A 11 14.90 -8.66 4.79
C ALA A 11 13.54 -8.11 4.33
N THR A 12 12.49 -8.94 4.39
CA THR A 12 11.11 -8.49 4.08
C THR A 12 10.63 -7.50 5.14
N LEU A 13 10.87 -7.77 6.43
CA LEU A 13 10.49 -6.89 7.53
C LEU A 13 11.17 -5.51 7.42
N HIS A 14 12.46 -5.50 7.08
CA HIS A 14 13.22 -4.27 6.89
C HIS A 14 12.67 -3.45 5.70
N ALA A 15 12.36 -4.11 4.58
CA ALA A 15 11.76 -3.47 3.41
C ALA A 15 10.35 -2.89 3.72
N CYS A 16 9.53 -3.62 4.48
CA CYS A 16 8.22 -3.14 4.92
C CYS A 16 8.32 -1.87 5.77
N ARG A 17 9.26 -1.82 6.72
CA ARG A 17 9.49 -0.63 7.55
C ARG A 17 9.90 0.60 6.73
N GLN A 18 10.75 0.43 5.72
CA GLN A 18 11.15 1.55 4.85
C GLN A 18 9.97 2.08 4.02
N ARG A 19 9.04 1.22 3.61
CA ARG A 19 7.89 1.60 2.78
C ARG A 19 6.67 2.10 3.57
N LEU A 20 6.58 1.80 4.85
CA LEU A 20 5.45 2.22 5.70
C LEU A 20 5.29 3.75 5.72
N ARG A 21 6.39 4.50 5.81
CA ARG A 21 6.36 5.97 5.80
C ARG A 21 5.80 6.53 4.47
N PRO A 22 6.34 6.15 3.30
CA PRO A 22 5.79 6.59 2.01
C PRO A 22 4.34 6.17 1.77
N ILE A 23 3.95 4.95 2.15
CA ILE A 23 2.56 4.47 2.00
C ILE A 23 1.61 5.34 2.81
N LEU A 24 1.92 5.58 4.09
CA LEU A 24 1.09 6.42 4.95
C LEU A 24 1.05 7.87 4.47
N MET A 25 2.17 8.41 4.00
CA MET A 25 2.24 9.78 3.49
C MET A 25 1.29 9.99 2.30
N THR A 26 1.34 9.08 1.32
CA THR A 26 0.50 9.18 0.12
C THR A 26 -0.98 8.95 0.44
N SER A 27 -1.29 7.96 1.28
CA SER A 27 -2.68 7.70 1.67
C SER A 27 -3.30 8.87 2.43
N LEU A 28 -2.56 9.48 3.36
CA LEU A 28 -3.04 10.64 4.13
C LEU A 28 -3.21 11.86 3.23
N ALA A 29 -2.22 12.16 2.38
CA ALA A 29 -2.31 13.28 1.44
C ALA A 29 -3.53 13.16 0.52
N PHE A 30 -3.82 11.95 0.04
CA PHE A 30 -4.98 11.72 -0.83
C PHE A 30 -6.30 11.83 -0.08
N ILE A 31 -6.41 11.28 1.13
CA ILE A 31 -7.60 11.39 1.98
C ILE A 31 -7.93 12.85 2.29
N PHE A 32 -6.91 13.66 2.66
CA PHE A 32 -7.10 15.10 2.87
C PHE A 32 -7.41 15.85 1.56
N GLY A 33 -6.87 15.41 0.43
CA GLY A 33 -7.16 15.99 -0.89
C GLY A 33 -8.59 15.76 -1.37
N VAL A 34 -9.20 14.62 -1.04
CA VAL A 34 -10.61 14.33 -1.40
C VAL A 34 -11.62 14.76 -0.34
N LEU A 35 -11.16 15.13 0.87
CA LEU A 35 -11.99 15.68 1.94
C LEU A 35 -12.91 16.83 1.47
N PRO A 36 -12.41 17.87 0.76
CA PRO A 36 -13.28 18.95 0.26
C PRO A 36 -14.28 18.48 -0.81
N MET A 37 -13.96 17.44 -1.59
CA MET A 37 -14.94 16.87 -2.54
C MET A 37 -16.05 16.12 -1.81
N ALA A 38 -15.72 15.45 -0.70
CA ALA A 38 -16.68 14.75 0.13
C ALA A 38 -17.58 15.68 0.97
N THR A 39 -17.19 16.94 1.17
CA THR A 39 -17.98 17.95 1.92
C THR A 39 -18.51 19.11 1.06
N SER A 40 -18.23 19.10 -0.24
CA SER A 40 -18.61 20.16 -1.17
C SER A 40 -20.12 20.30 -1.29
N THR A 41 -20.64 21.51 -1.14
CA THR A 41 -22.06 21.85 -1.31
C THR A 41 -22.22 22.88 -2.42
N GLY A 42 -23.04 22.59 -3.43
CA GLY A 42 -23.19 23.42 -4.63
C GLY A 42 -23.62 22.63 -5.87
N ALA A 43 -23.62 23.27 -7.03
CA ALA A 43 -23.93 22.62 -8.30
C ALA A 43 -22.93 21.50 -8.60
N GLY A 44 -23.41 20.28 -8.87
CA GLY A 44 -22.55 19.11 -9.08
C GLY A 44 -22.02 18.44 -7.80
N SER A 45 -22.47 18.87 -6.61
CA SER A 45 -22.08 18.26 -5.33
C SER A 45 -22.40 16.76 -5.27
N GLY A 46 -23.52 16.31 -5.85
CA GLY A 46 -23.88 14.89 -5.89
C GLY A 46 -22.78 14.02 -6.54
N GLY A 47 -22.18 14.50 -7.63
CA GLY A 47 -21.07 13.81 -8.29
C GLY A 47 -19.77 13.87 -7.48
N GLN A 48 -19.48 15.02 -6.87
CA GLN A 48 -18.29 15.19 -6.03
C GLN A 48 -18.36 14.35 -4.75
N HIS A 49 -19.53 14.26 -4.10
CA HIS A 49 -19.76 13.39 -2.96
C HIS A 49 -19.62 11.91 -3.34
N ALA A 50 -20.21 11.48 -4.47
CA ALA A 50 -20.13 10.08 -4.92
C ALA A 50 -18.69 9.65 -5.17
N VAL A 51 -17.90 10.50 -5.86
CA VAL A 51 -16.47 10.23 -6.09
C VAL A 51 -15.68 10.34 -4.79
N GLY A 52 -15.88 11.40 -4.01
CA GLY A 52 -15.14 11.67 -2.77
C GLY A 52 -15.31 10.57 -1.72
N THR A 53 -16.54 10.12 -1.46
CA THR A 53 -16.81 9.03 -0.52
C THR A 53 -16.32 7.69 -1.04
N GLY A 54 -16.50 7.39 -2.32
CA GLY A 54 -16.00 6.15 -2.93
C GLY A 54 -14.49 6.04 -2.87
N VAL A 55 -13.79 7.11 -3.24
CA VAL A 55 -12.32 7.17 -3.21
C VAL A 55 -11.78 7.14 -1.78
N MET A 56 -12.40 7.87 -0.84
CA MET A 56 -11.98 7.86 0.55
C MET A 56 -12.09 6.47 1.18
N GLY A 57 -13.23 5.79 1.00
CA GLY A 57 -13.42 4.41 1.46
C GLY A 57 -12.47 3.42 0.78
N GLY A 58 -12.26 3.59 -0.53
CA GLY A 58 -11.31 2.79 -1.31
C GLY A 58 -9.88 2.93 -0.81
N MET A 59 -9.41 4.15 -0.53
CA MET A 59 -8.06 4.41 -0.05
C MET A 59 -7.80 3.83 1.34
N ILE A 60 -8.75 3.97 2.27
CA ILE A 60 -8.63 3.39 3.62
C ILE A 60 -8.52 1.87 3.51
N SER A 61 -9.44 1.25 2.76
CA SER A 61 -9.45 -0.19 2.55
C SER A 61 -8.18 -0.68 1.86
N ALA A 62 -7.75 -0.02 0.79
CA ALA A 62 -6.55 -0.35 0.03
C ALA A 62 -5.28 -0.21 0.87
N THR A 63 -5.18 0.81 1.72
CA THR A 63 -4.01 1.02 2.59
C THR A 63 -3.87 -0.12 3.61
N ILE A 64 -4.97 -0.49 4.26
CA ILE A 64 -4.99 -1.61 5.21
C ILE A 64 -4.63 -2.91 4.50
N LEU A 65 -5.33 -3.23 3.40
CA LEU A 65 -5.06 -4.45 2.65
C LEU A 65 -3.61 -4.49 2.15
N ALA A 66 -3.10 -3.41 1.56
CA ALA A 66 -1.75 -3.39 1.02
C ALA A 66 -0.67 -3.60 2.09
N ILE A 67 -0.81 -3.00 3.28
CA ILE A 67 0.18 -3.16 4.36
C ILE A 67 0.34 -4.63 4.77
N TYR A 68 -0.74 -5.41 4.81
CA TYR A 68 -0.70 -6.82 5.22
C TYR A 68 -0.48 -7.77 4.04
N PHE A 69 -1.18 -7.57 2.93
CA PHE A 69 -1.15 -8.50 1.81
C PHE A 69 0.11 -8.37 0.96
N VAL A 70 0.69 -7.18 0.79
CA VAL A 70 1.93 -7.02 0.01
C VAL A 70 3.09 -7.86 0.59
N PRO A 71 3.43 -7.78 1.90
CA PRO A 71 4.46 -8.64 2.46
C PRO A 71 4.08 -10.11 2.42
N LEU A 72 2.82 -10.45 2.69
CA LEU A 72 2.34 -11.83 2.66
C LEU A 72 2.54 -12.45 1.28
N PHE A 73 2.09 -11.76 0.23
CA PHE A 73 2.28 -12.21 -1.16
C PHE A 73 3.75 -12.26 -1.54
N PHE A 74 4.56 -11.30 -1.10
CA PHE A 74 6.00 -11.33 -1.35
C PHE A 74 6.66 -12.60 -0.76
N VAL A 75 6.39 -12.93 0.50
CA VAL A 75 6.93 -14.14 1.13
C VAL A 75 6.38 -15.40 0.46
N LEU A 76 5.09 -15.47 0.15
CA LEU A 76 4.46 -16.60 -0.55
C LEU A 76 5.09 -16.85 -1.91
N VAL A 77 5.22 -15.82 -2.74
CA VAL A 77 5.83 -15.92 -4.08
C VAL A 77 7.29 -16.33 -3.97
N ARG A 78 8.05 -15.72 -3.05
CA ARG A 78 9.48 -16.04 -2.84
C ARG A 78 9.69 -17.45 -2.29
N ARG A 79 8.75 -17.98 -1.51
CA ARG A 79 8.77 -19.36 -1.01
C ARG A 79 8.38 -20.37 -2.10
N ARG A 80 7.41 -20.02 -2.96
CA ARG A 80 6.91 -20.90 -4.03
C ARG A 80 7.83 -20.94 -5.25
N PHE A 81 8.51 -19.81 -5.53
CA PHE A 81 9.47 -19.63 -6.61
C PHE A 81 10.82 -19.19 -6.04
N PRO A 82 11.60 -20.12 -5.46
CA PRO A 82 12.95 -19.79 -5.01
C PRO A 82 13.78 -19.36 -6.22
N LEU A 83 14.37 -18.16 -6.15
CA LEU A 83 15.33 -17.70 -7.14
C LEU A 83 16.51 -18.67 -7.15
N LYS A 84 16.84 -19.21 -8.33
CA LYS A 84 18.06 -20.01 -8.53
C LYS A 84 19.25 -19.17 -8.05
N PRO A 85 20.08 -19.66 -7.12
CA PRO A 85 21.28 -18.94 -6.70
C PRO A 85 22.09 -18.61 -7.93
N ARG A 86 22.49 -17.34 -8.06
CA ARG A 86 23.38 -16.90 -9.14
C ARG A 86 24.69 -17.66 -8.93
N PRO A 87 25.17 -18.43 -9.92
CA PRO A 87 26.50 -19.00 -9.82
C PRO A 87 27.46 -17.81 -9.91
N GLU A 88 28.13 -17.53 -8.78
CA GLU A 88 29.36 -16.75 -8.75
C GLU A 88 30.50 -17.70 -9.17
#